data_AF-A0A972JR55-F1
#
_entry.id   AF-A0A972JR55-F1
#
_cell.length_a   1.000
_cell.length_b   1.000
_cell.length_c   1.000
_cell.angle_alpha   90.00
_cell.angle_beta   90.00
_cell.angle_gamma   90.00
#
_symmetry.space_group_name_H-M   'P 1'
#
loop_
_entity.id
_entity.type
_entity.pdbx_description
1 polymer ?
#
loop_
_entity_poly.entity_id
_entity_poly.type
_entity_poly.pdbx_seq_one_letter_code
_entity_poly.pdbx_strand_id
1 'polypeptide(L)'
;MEENGCNFLSYQIDSAPISEGFILAKVGTSFQWVFTERGVKRVEKVFDCESDAVFHAYTQIKDDSWAWSHLVGFIKEQVKLTALKKSLQRRGIHFFDDMIPYGGKDDVRYRVYVHGCEAEAVADLQRVYGR
;
A
#
# COMPACT_ATOMS: atom_id res chain seq x y z
N MET A 1 1.24 14.03 -0.55
CA MET A 1 0.39 12.85 -0.80
C MET A 1 0.08 12.13 0.50
N GLU A 2 1.08 11.92 1.36
CA GLU A 2 0.91 11.35 2.71
C GLU A 2 -0.15 12.07 3.57
N GLU A 3 -0.13 13.41 3.61
CA GLU A 3 -1.16 14.21 4.32
C GLU A 3 -2.60 13.93 3.84
N ASN A 4 -2.76 13.35 2.64
CA ASN A 4 -4.05 12.95 2.09
C ASN A 4 -4.31 11.44 2.23
N GLY A 5 -3.49 10.73 3.02
CA GLY A 5 -3.63 9.31 3.33
C GLY A 5 -2.98 8.36 2.33
N CYS A 6 -2.02 8.81 1.53
CA CYS A 6 -1.19 7.89 0.74
C CYS A 6 -0.23 7.13 1.68
N ASN A 7 -0.17 5.81 1.58
CA ASN A 7 0.90 5.01 2.16
C ASN A 7 2.04 4.83 1.15
N PHE A 8 3.28 4.87 1.62
CA PHE A 8 4.48 4.70 0.79
C PHE A 8 5.17 3.34 1.04
N LEU A 9 4.40 2.30 1.39
CA LEU A 9 4.97 0.98 1.69
C LEU A 9 5.70 0.37 0.49
N SER A 10 5.23 0.67 -0.72
CA SER A 10 5.79 0.19 -1.99
C SER A 10 6.51 1.29 -2.79
N TYR A 11 6.81 2.45 -2.18
CA TYR A 11 7.42 3.58 -2.87
C TYR A 11 8.53 4.20 -2.03
N GLN A 12 9.67 4.50 -2.65
CA GLN A 12 10.80 5.16 -2.00
C GLN A 12 11.48 6.17 -2.92
N ILE A 13 12.22 7.08 -2.29
CA ILE A 13 13.18 7.95 -2.96
C ILE A 13 14.58 7.46 -2.57
N ASP A 14 15.47 7.40 -3.56
CA ASP A 14 16.85 6.95 -3.43
C ASP A 14 17.01 5.52 -2.86
N SER A 15 18.17 5.22 -2.30
CA SER A 15 18.63 3.85 -2.02
C SER A 15 18.01 3.20 -0.77
N ALA A 16 16.87 3.68 -0.27
CA ALA A 16 16.21 3.07 0.88
C ALA A 16 15.78 1.62 0.58
N PRO A 17 15.95 0.67 1.52
CA PRO A 17 15.60 -0.71 1.27
C PRO A 17 14.09 -0.92 1.34
N ILE A 18 13.44 -1.07 0.19
CA ILE A 18 12.15 -1.75 0.06
C ILE A 18 12.33 -3.13 -0.53
N SER A 19 11.57 -4.11 -0.02
CA SER A 19 11.60 -5.48 -0.53
C SER A 19 10.93 -5.62 -1.89
N GLU A 20 9.89 -4.82 -2.13
CA GLU A 20 9.09 -4.83 -3.34
C GLU A 20 8.45 -3.45 -3.57
N GLY A 21 8.45 -2.97 -4.81
CA GLY A 21 7.85 -1.69 -5.19
C GLY A 21 8.74 -0.84 -6.08
N PHE A 22 8.52 0.48 -6.07
CA PHE A 22 9.22 1.44 -6.91
C PHE A 22 10.13 2.37 -6.12
N ILE A 23 11.23 2.74 -6.75
CA ILE A 23 12.24 3.64 -6.22
C ILE A 23 12.50 4.72 -7.27
N LEU A 24 12.34 5.98 -6.89
CA LEU A 24 12.87 7.11 -7.66
C LEU A 24 14.30 7.38 -7.20
N ALA A 25 15.29 6.93 -7.96
CA ALA A 25 16.70 7.03 -7.59
C ALA A 25 17.43 8.10 -8.41
N LYS A 26 18.23 8.95 -7.76
CA LYS A 26 19.18 9.81 -8.46
C LYS A 26 20.47 9.07 -8.79
N VAL A 27 20.84 9.03 -10.07
CA VAL A 27 22.06 8.35 -10.56
C VAL A 27 22.88 9.32 -11.42
N GLY A 28 23.96 9.84 -10.82
CA GLY A 28 24.77 10.89 -11.43
C GLY A 28 23.94 12.16 -11.65
N THR A 29 23.78 12.54 -12.92
CA THR A 29 22.96 13.68 -13.35
C THR A 29 21.55 13.31 -13.79
N SER A 30 21.20 12.02 -13.79
CA SER A 30 19.90 11.51 -14.22
C SER A 30 19.07 10.99 -13.04
N PHE A 31 17.79 10.77 -13.28
CA PHE A 31 16.84 10.18 -12.35
C PHE A 31 16.29 8.89 -12.95
N GLN A 32 16.18 7.83 -12.16
CA GLN A 32 15.74 6.51 -12.60
C GLN A 32 14.52 6.08 -11.81
N TRP A 33 13.47 5.67 -12.52
CA TRP A 33 12.34 4.95 -11.94
C TRP A 33 12.67 3.47 -11.96
N VAL A 34 12.89 2.89 -10.79
CA VAL A 34 13.40 1.53 -10.62
C VAL A 34 12.34 0.71 -9.92
N PHE A 35 11.93 -0.40 -10.53
CA PHE A 35 11.12 -1.41 -9.85
C PHE A 35 12.03 -2.42 -9.15
N THR A 36 11.66 -2.84 -7.95
CA THR A 36 12.32 -3.92 -7.24
C THR A 36 11.31 -4.97 -6.78
N GLU A 37 11.70 -6.24 -6.86
CA GLU A 37 10.96 -7.35 -6.29
C GLU A 37 11.96 -8.36 -5.74
N ARG A 38 11.85 -8.67 -4.44
CA ARG A 38 12.74 -9.60 -3.72
C ARG A 38 14.22 -9.24 -3.89
N GLY A 39 14.53 -7.95 -3.91
CA GLY A 39 15.89 -7.41 -4.05
C GLY A 39 16.44 -7.39 -5.48
N VAL A 40 15.73 -7.96 -6.46
CA VAL A 40 16.08 -7.80 -7.88
C VAL A 40 15.58 -6.44 -8.34
N LYS A 41 16.45 -5.63 -8.94
CA LYS A 41 16.12 -4.28 -9.42
C LYS A 41 16.10 -4.24 -10.95
N ARG A 42 15.15 -3.51 -11.52
CA ARG A 42 15.09 -3.20 -12.95
C ARG A 42 14.75 -1.73 -13.16
N VAL A 43 15.48 -1.09 -14.06
CA VAL A 43 15.21 0.30 -14.46
C VAL A 43 14.06 0.28 -15.46
N GLU A 44 12.96 0.92 -15.09
CA GLU A 44 11.76 1.03 -15.94
C GLU A 44 11.83 2.28 -16.82
N LYS A 45 12.37 3.37 -16.27
CA LYS A 45 12.47 4.65 -16.99
C LYS A 45 13.63 5.49 -16.46
N VAL A 46 14.21 6.30 -17.34
CA VAL A 46 15.27 7.26 -17.04
C VAL A 46 14.81 8.65 -17.47
N PHE A 47 15.16 9.66 -16.67
CA PHE A 47 14.83 11.05 -16.89
C PHE A 47 16.08 11.91 -16.72
N ASP A 48 16.24 12.90 -17.59
CA ASP A 48 17.34 13.86 -17.51
C ASP A 48 17.00 15.05 -16.58
N CYS A 49 15.72 15.26 -16.28
CA CYS A 49 15.27 16.34 -15.41
C CYS A 49 14.40 15.85 -14.25
N GLU A 50 14.51 16.54 -13.12
CA GLU A 50 13.80 16.19 -11.88
C GLU A 50 12.29 16.35 -12.02
N SER A 51 11.83 17.40 -12.70
CA SER A 51 10.39 17.69 -12.85
C SER A 51 9.65 16.57 -13.58
N ASP A 52 10.25 16.00 -14.63
CA ASP A 52 9.63 14.89 -15.38
C ASP A 52 9.61 13.61 -14.54
N ALA A 53 10.68 13.36 -13.78
CA ALA A 53 10.78 12.20 -12.92
C ALA A 53 9.75 12.26 -11.78
N VAL A 54 9.60 13.43 -11.15
CA VAL A 54 8.61 13.69 -10.11
C VAL A 54 7.19 13.62 -10.67
N PHE A 55 6.93 14.21 -11.84
CA PHE A 55 5.61 14.13 -12.48
C PHE A 55 5.21 12.70 -12.81
N HIS A 56 6.16 11.89 -13.30
CA HIS A 56 5.93 10.48 -13.55
C HIS A 56 5.62 9.72 -12.26
N ALA A 57 6.44 9.87 -11.22
CA ALA A 57 6.23 9.23 -9.93
C ALA A 57 4.87 9.61 -9.32
N TYR A 58 4.54 10.90 -9.31
CA TYR A 58 3.25 11.40 -8.84
C TYR A 58 2.08 10.75 -9.58
N THR A 59 2.15 10.68 -10.91
CA THR A 59 1.07 10.10 -11.72
C THR A 59 0.90 8.60 -11.42
N GLN A 60 2.00 7.86 -11.30
CA GLN A 60 1.97 6.43 -10.95
C GLN A 60 1.35 6.21 -9.56
N ILE A 61 1.84 6.92 -8.54
CA ILE A 61 1.36 6.76 -7.15
C ILE A 61 -0.09 7.21 -7.02
N LYS A 62 -0.50 8.27 -7.72
CA LYS A 62 -1.86 8.78 -7.68
C LYS A 62 -2.88 7.74 -8.19
N ASP A 63 -2.53 7.01 -9.24
CA ASP A 63 -3.43 6.06 -9.89
C ASP A 63 -3.32 4.63 -9.31
N ASP A 64 -2.34 4.38 -8.44
CA ASP A 64 -2.17 3.08 -7.76
C ASP A 64 -3.06 2.97 -6.53
N SER A 65 -4.13 2.17 -6.62
CA SER A 65 -5.03 1.90 -5.48
C SER A 65 -4.32 1.36 -4.24
N TRP A 66 -3.23 0.60 -4.39
CA TRP A 66 -2.50 0.05 -3.24
C TRP A 66 -1.78 1.13 -2.44
N ALA A 67 -1.25 2.16 -3.13
CA ALA A 67 -0.64 3.33 -2.50
C ALA A 67 -1.61 4.13 -1.61
N TRP A 68 -2.92 3.89 -1.75
CA TRP A 68 -3.95 4.55 -0.93
C TRP A 68 -4.70 3.57 -0.02
N SER A 69 -4.37 2.29 -0.06
CA SER A 69 -5.05 1.25 0.71
C SER A 69 -4.34 0.93 2.02
N HIS A 70 -5.07 0.93 3.13
CA HIS A 70 -4.52 0.67 4.46
C HIS A 70 -5.14 -0.59 5.04
N LEU A 71 -4.30 -1.55 5.43
CA LEU A 71 -4.76 -2.80 6.03
C LEU A 71 -5.32 -2.54 7.44
N VAL A 72 -6.61 -2.80 7.62
CA VAL A 72 -7.31 -2.67 8.91
C VAL A 72 -7.50 -4.03 9.57
N GLY A 73 -7.67 -5.09 8.79
CA GLY A 73 -7.91 -6.43 9.31
C GLY A 73 -7.11 -7.49 8.59
N PHE A 74 -6.49 -8.39 9.37
CA PHE A 74 -5.84 -9.62 8.90
C PHE A 74 -6.42 -10.81 9.67
N ILE A 75 -7.53 -11.36 9.19
CA ILE A 75 -8.44 -12.15 10.01
C ILE A 75 -8.53 -13.59 9.50
N LYS A 76 -8.51 -14.58 10.41
CA LYS A 76 -8.82 -15.98 10.09
C LYS A 76 -10.29 -16.32 10.29
N GLU A 77 -10.89 -15.85 11.38
CA GLU A 77 -12.26 -16.24 11.75
C GLU A 77 -13.33 -15.38 11.06
N GLN A 78 -14.28 -16.04 10.36
CA GLN A 78 -15.40 -15.38 9.67
C GLN A 78 -16.26 -14.50 10.60
N VAL A 79 -16.39 -14.88 11.87
CA VAL A 79 -17.13 -14.10 12.87
C VAL A 79 -16.47 -12.75 13.12
N LYS A 80 -15.13 -12.72 13.27
CA LYS A 80 -14.36 -11.48 13.43
C LYS A 80 -14.42 -10.62 12.17
N LEU A 81 -14.34 -11.24 10.99
CA LEU A 81 -14.49 -10.53 9.71
C LEU A 81 -15.84 -9.82 9.64
N THR A 82 -16.92 -10.53 9.97
CA THR A 82 -18.28 -9.98 9.97
C THR A 82 -18.42 -8.83 10.97
N ALA A 83 -17.81 -8.96 12.17
CA ALA A 83 -17.83 -7.91 13.18
C ALA A 83 -17.06 -6.65 12.75
N LEU A 84 -15.90 -6.81 12.09
CA LEU A 84 -15.13 -5.70 11.54
C LEU A 84 -15.93 -4.98 10.44
N LYS A 85 -16.44 -5.72 9.45
CA LYS A 85 -17.23 -5.14 8.35
C LYS A 85 -18.45 -4.37 8.86
N LYS A 86 -19.20 -4.92 9.82
CA LYS A 86 -20.33 -4.22 10.44
C LYS A 86 -19.92 -2.95 11.18
N SER A 87 -18.72 -2.92 11.76
CA SER A 87 -18.20 -1.73 12.45
C SER A 87 -17.81 -0.63 11.45
N LEU A 88 -17.18 -1.00 10.33
CA LEU A 88 -16.87 -0.07 9.24
C LEU A 88 -18.16 0.49 8.61
N GLN A 89 -19.13 -0.38 8.30
CA GLN A 89 -20.44 0.03 7.76
C GLN A 89 -21.17 1.00 8.68
N ARG A 90 -21.21 0.74 10.00
CA ARG A 90 -21.86 1.64 10.97
C ARG A 90 -21.20 3.02 11.05
N ARG A 91 -19.91 3.11 10.70
CA ARG A 91 -19.16 4.37 10.64
C ARG A 91 -19.26 5.05 9.27
N GLY A 92 -19.92 4.42 8.29
CA GLY A 92 -19.98 4.94 6.93
C GLY A 92 -18.64 4.90 6.18
N ILE A 93 -17.69 4.10 6.65
CA ILE A 93 -16.34 3.99 6.06
C ILE A 93 -16.39 3.04 4.87
N HIS A 94 -15.83 3.48 3.74
CA HIS A 94 -15.69 2.60 2.57
C HIS A 94 -14.56 1.59 2.80
N PHE A 95 -14.76 0.35 2.38
CA PHE A 95 -13.76 -0.69 2.52
C PHE A 95 -13.88 -1.71 1.41
N PHE A 96 -12.78 -2.40 1.14
CA PHE A 96 -12.75 -3.59 0.32
C PHE A 96 -12.03 -4.71 1.07
N ASP A 97 -12.25 -5.94 0.63
CA ASP A 97 -11.62 -7.10 1.24
C ASP A 97 -11.32 -8.18 0.22
N ASP A 98 -10.33 -8.99 0.55
CA ASP A 98 -9.95 -10.17 -0.20
C ASP A 98 -9.60 -11.34 0.73
N MET A 99 -9.20 -12.44 0.11
CA MET A 99 -8.89 -13.69 0.78
C MET A 99 -7.62 -14.29 0.18
N ILE A 100 -6.66 -14.67 1.03
CA ILE A 100 -5.37 -15.25 0.61
C ILE A 100 -5.08 -16.58 1.32
N PRO A 101 -4.38 -17.53 0.66
CA PRO A 101 -3.88 -18.75 1.30
C PRO A 101 -2.55 -18.49 2.02
N TYR A 102 -2.60 -17.88 3.20
CA TYR A 102 -1.40 -17.39 3.92
C TYR A 102 -0.42 -18.49 4.31
N GLY A 103 -0.92 -19.56 4.95
CA GLY A 103 -0.13 -20.75 5.31
C GLY A 103 -0.38 -21.94 4.39
N GLY A 104 -0.93 -21.71 3.20
CA GLY A 104 -1.41 -22.74 2.27
C GLY A 104 -2.94 -22.83 2.23
N LYS A 105 -3.46 -23.84 1.52
CA LYS A 105 -4.90 -23.97 1.20
C LYS A 105 -5.82 -24.04 2.43
N ASP A 106 -5.30 -24.49 3.57
CA ASP A 106 -6.05 -24.71 4.81
C ASP A 106 -5.85 -23.56 5.84
N ASP A 107 -4.97 -22.59 5.56
CA ASP A 107 -4.78 -21.38 6.37
C ASP A 107 -5.11 -20.13 5.56
N VAL A 108 -6.41 -19.97 5.34
CA VAL A 108 -6.98 -18.82 4.66
C VAL A 108 -7.02 -17.62 5.60
N ARG A 109 -6.66 -16.44 5.07
CA ARG A 109 -6.74 -15.15 5.76
C ARG A 109 -7.53 -14.16 4.93
N TYR A 110 -8.42 -13.44 5.59
CA TYR A 110 -9.17 -12.33 5.04
C TYR A 110 -8.44 -11.04 5.33
N ARG A 111 -8.25 -10.21 4.31
CA ARG A 111 -7.63 -8.91 4.45
C ARG A 111 -8.69 -7.85 4.20
N VAL A 112 -8.83 -6.89 5.10
CA VAL A 112 -9.79 -5.79 4.97
C VAL A 112 -9.01 -4.50 4.92
N TYR A 113 -9.31 -3.67 3.93
CA TYR A 113 -8.63 -2.42 3.67
C TYR A 113 -9.61 -1.25 3.64
N VAL A 114 -9.13 -0.09 4.06
CA VAL A 114 -9.79 1.20 3.89
C VAL A 114 -8.91 2.13 3.06
N HIS A 115 -9.46 3.24 2.58
CA HIS A 115 -8.78 4.10 1.62
C HIS A 115 -8.41 5.47 2.21
N GLY A 116 -7.21 5.95 1.94
CA GLY A 116 -6.78 7.31 2.27
C GLY A 116 -6.89 7.63 3.78
N CYS A 117 -7.33 8.85 4.08
CA CYS A 117 -7.45 9.36 5.44
C CYS A 117 -8.45 8.58 6.32
N GLU A 118 -9.32 7.75 5.75
CA GLU A 118 -10.24 6.92 6.55
C GLU A 118 -9.47 5.95 7.47
N ALA A 119 -8.22 5.62 7.15
CA ALA A 119 -7.34 4.78 7.95
C ALA A 119 -7.15 5.33 9.39
N GLU A 120 -7.02 6.64 9.54
CA GLU A 120 -6.84 7.27 10.85
C GLU A 120 -8.10 7.15 11.72
N ALA A 121 -9.29 7.28 11.09
CA ALA A 121 -10.58 7.18 11.77
C ALA A 121 -10.91 5.75 12.28
N VAL A 122 -10.14 4.75 11.83
CA VAL A 122 -10.32 3.33 12.19
C VAL A 122 -9.08 2.72 12.83
N ALA A 123 -8.14 3.54 13.31
CA ALA A 123 -6.94 3.08 13.99
C ALA A 123 -7.23 2.20 15.22
N ASP A 124 -8.37 2.40 15.88
CA ASP A 124 -8.85 1.54 16.97
C ASP A 124 -9.19 0.13 16.49
N LEU A 125 -9.82 -0.01 15.31
CA LEU A 125 -10.14 -1.30 14.70
C LEU A 125 -8.87 -2.00 14.23
N GLN A 126 -7.92 -1.27 13.64
CA GLN A 126 -6.65 -1.83 13.20
C GLN A 126 -5.85 -2.47 14.35
N ARG A 127 -5.86 -1.88 15.54
CA ARG A 127 -5.19 -2.46 16.72
C ARG A 127 -5.79 -3.80 17.15
N VAL A 128 -7.08 -4.01 16.93
CA VAL A 128 -7.82 -5.21 17.32
C VAL A 128 -7.73 -6.31 16.26
N TYR A 129 -7.82 -5.92 14.98
CA TYR A 129 -8.00 -6.86 13.87
C TYR A 129 -6.78 -6.97 12.94
N GLY A 130 -5.81 -6.05 13.01
CA GLY A 130 -4.69 -5.96 12.08
C GLY A 130 -3.50 -6.89 12.37
N ARG A 131 -3.68 -7.92 13.21
CA ARG A 131 -2.63 -8.88 13.58
C ARG A 131 -2.99 -10.29 13.15
#